data_AF-A0A972EZL5-F1
#
_entry.id   AF-A0A972EZL5-F1
#
_cell.length_a   1.000
_cell.length_b   1.000
_cell.length_c   1.000
_cell.angle_alpha   90.00
_cell.angle_beta   90.00
_cell.angle_gamma   90.00
#
_symmetry.space_group_name_H-M   'P 1'
#
loop_
_entity.id
_entity.type
_entity.pdbx_description
1 polymer ?
#
loop_
_entity_poly.entity_id
_entity_poly.type
_entity_poly.pdbx_seq_one_letter_code
_entity_poly.pdbx_strand_id
1 'polypeptide(L)'
;MKSLITFVAMLLLSLGMVVQAAPTPDPLDPAVLHIGNPPNSGTYLYGSEVQEIAPNFLQILENGNGQPTLLDPLLLIIGVPNKTGATFTAPAITLSSGTGVVGGTNVFSGTWDETTGYAGYFTEDDVYDFIGLIPSGNASNNFVNWHDADLAVNGIEANGFGIFVYSLTGTGITGGSIVDVTFASDLMEGTFAIAYGQDERGHSFTTPFTESGLTTEDGGGPPQEQVPEPATVLLLGGGLLGMAFFGRSRIRK
;
A
#
# COMPACT_ATOMS: atom_id res chain seq x y z
N MET A 1 -28.91 64.18 5.06
CA MET A 1 -28.27 63.23 6.01
C MET A 1 -29.11 61.96 6.20
N LYS A 2 -29.46 61.27 5.09
CA LYS A 2 -30.19 59.98 5.10
C LYS A 2 -29.67 58.99 4.03
N SER A 3 -28.55 59.28 3.37
CA SER A 3 -28.03 58.44 2.28
C SER A 3 -26.61 57.89 2.51
N LEU A 4 -26.05 58.04 3.71
CA LEU A 4 -24.68 57.60 4.01
C LEU A 4 -24.62 56.30 4.83
N ILE A 5 -25.74 55.82 5.35
CA ILE A 5 -25.80 54.61 6.20
C ILE A 5 -26.06 53.35 5.36
N THR A 6 -26.55 53.48 4.13
CA THR A 6 -26.87 52.32 3.27
C THR A 6 -25.67 51.80 2.47
N PHE A 7 -24.58 52.56 2.38
CA PHE A 7 -23.41 52.17 1.58
C PHE A 7 -22.36 51.34 2.34
N VAL A 8 -22.41 51.35 3.67
CA VAL A 8 -21.46 50.58 4.52
C VAL A 8 -21.94 49.14 4.73
N ALA A 9 -23.23 48.85 4.57
CA ALA A 9 -23.77 47.50 4.70
C ALA A 9 -23.56 46.61 3.46
N MET A 10 -23.23 47.18 2.29
CA MET A 10 -22.96 46.40 1.07
C MET A 10 -21.48 46.07 0.85
N LEU A 11 -20.54 46.67 1.60
CA LEU A 11 -19.11 46.42 1.45
C LEU A 11 -18.57 45.33 2.41
N LEU A 12 -19.41 44.84 3.34
CA LEU A 12 -19.05 43.81 4.32
C LEU A 12 -19.46 42.39 3.91
N LEU A 13 -19.97 42.20 2.68
CA LEU A 13 -20.48 40.92 2.19
C LEU A 13 -19.67 40.30 1.03
N SER A 14 -18.47 40.79 0.72
CA SER A 14 -17.63 40.25 -0.38
C SER A 14 -16.27 39.73 0.05
N LEU A 15 -16.00 39.60 1.36
CA LEU A 15 -14.76 39.03 1.89
C LEU A 15 -15.00 37.68 2.58
N GLY A 16 -15.70 36.80 1.89
CA GLY A 16 -15.80 35.39 2.22
C GLY A 16 -15.18 34.58 1.09
N MET A 17 -13.85 34.68 0.92
CA MET A 17 -13.11 33.67 0.18
C MET A 17 -13.30 32.35 0.92
N VAL A 18 -14.30 31.57 0.52
CA VAL A 18 -14.24 30.13 0.70
C VAL A 18 -13.13 29.70 -0.24
N VAL A 19 -11.92 29.60 0.31
CA VAL A 19 -10.91 28.69 -0.24
C VAL A 19 -11.57 27.34 -0.18
N GLN A 20 -12.18 26.94 -1.29
CA GLN A 20 -12.61 25.58 -1.49
C GLN A 20 -11.31 24.79 -1.52
N ALA A 21 -10.97 24.23 -0.36
CA ALA A 21 -9.94 23.21 -0.28
C ALA A 21 -10.24 22.22 -1.41
N ALA A 22 -9.22 21.96 -2.23
CA ALA A 22 -9.31 20.93 -3.24
C ALA A 22 -9.90 19.66 -2.59
N PRO A 23 -10.79 18.93 -3.28
CA PRO A 23 -11.26 17.65 -2.77
C PRO A 23 -10.04 16.82 -2.40
N THR A 24 -9.95 16.41 -1.14
CA THR A 24 -9.06 15.33 -0.71
C THR A 24 -9.38 14.13 -1.60
N PRO A 25 -8.38 13.44 -2.15
CA PRO A 25 -8.62 12.25 -2.98
C PRO A 25 -9.56 11.29 -2.24
N ASP A 26 -10.58 10.84 -2.97
CA ASP A 26 -11.67 10.00 -2.49
C ASP A 26 -11.09 8.66 -1.98
N PRO A 27 -11.39 8.19 -0.77
CA PRO A 27 -10.90 6.92 -0.23
C PRO A 27 -11.45 5.66 -0.93
N LEU A 28 -11.92 5.77 -2.18
CA LEU A 28 -12.57 4.70 -2.94
C LEU A 28 -11.82 4.26 -4.20
N ASP A 29 -10.71 4.90 -4.55
CA ASP A 29 -9.86 4.36 -5.61
C ASP A 29 -9.03 3.21 -5.03
N PRO A 30 -9.12 1.99 -5.60
CA PRO A 30 -8.28 0.88 -5.16
C PRO A 30 -6.82 1.28 -5.28
N ALA A 31 -5.98 0.82 -4.36
CA ALA A 31 -4.55 1.07 -4.44
C ALA A 31 -4.04 0.61 -5.81
N VAL A 32 -3.25 1.47 -6.44
CA VAL A 32 -2.67 1.24 -7.76
C VAL A 32 -1.21 0.84 -7.66
N LEU A 33 -0.55 1.10 -6.53
CA LEU A 33 0.79 0.63 -6.25
C LEU A 33 0.71 -0.61 -5.36
N HIS A 34 1.36 -1.69 -5.78
CA HIS A 34 1.31 -2.98 -5.11
C HIS A 34 2.72 -3.54 -4.87
N ILE A 35 2.85 -4.39 -3.84
CA ILE A 35 4.08 -5.09 -3.50
C ILE A 35 3.84 -6.60 -3.31
N GLY A 36 4.89 -7.41 -3.45
CA GLY A 36 4.87 -8.86 -3.22
C GLY A 36 5.03 -9.67 -4.50
N ASN A 37 4.08 -10.57 -4.79
CA ASN A 37 3.98 -11.33 -6.06
C ASN A 37 2.80 -10.85 -6.95
N PRO A 38 2.87 -9.60 -7.46
CA PRO A 38 1.85 -9.03 -8.33
C PRO A 38 1.88 -9.64 -9.76
N PRO A 39 0.73 -9.73 -10.45
CA PRO A 39 -0.61 -9.44 -9.95
C PRO A 39 -1.06 -10.51 -8.94
N ASN A 40 -1.42 -10.07 -7.74
CA ASN A 40 -1.70 -10.85 -6.51
C ASN A 40 -2.18 -12.29 -6.75
N SER A 41 -1.22 -13.20 -6.94
CA SER A 41 -1.47 -14.64 -7.09
C SER A 41 -1.09 -15.43 -5.84
N GLY A 42 -0.66 -14.72 -4.79
CA GLY A 42 -0.29 -15.29 -3.50
C GLY A 42 -1.50 -15.63 -2.62
N THR A 43 -1.25 -16.51 -1.65
CA THR A 43 -2.23 -16.87 -0.63
C THR A 43 -2.14 -15.84 0.50
N TYR A 44 -3.27 -15.25 0.87
CA TYR A 44 -3.32 -14.36 2.01
C TYR A 44 -3.13 -15.14 3.33
N LEU A 45 -2.29 -14.60 4.21
CA LEU A 45 -1.81 -15.24 5.44
C LEU A 45 -2.73 -14.99 6.64
N TYR A 46 -3.43 -13.85 6.68
CA TYR A 46 -4.36 -13.51 7.76
C TYR A 46 -5.68 -13.00 7.19
N GLY A 47 -6.79 -13.73 7.29
CA GLY A 47 -8.13 -13.19 7.04
C GLY A 47 -8.40 -12.56 5.66
N SER A 48 -7.59 -12.88 4.62
CA SER A 48 -7.52 -12.20 3.30
C SER A 48 -6.73 -10.88 3.25
N GLU A 49 -5.94 -10.60 4.28
CA GLU A 49 -5.33 -9.30 4.56
C GLU A 49 -3.81 -9.23 4.45
N VAL A 50 -2.99 -10.29 4.39
CA VAL A 50 -1.53 -10.08 4.23
C VAL A 50 -0.98 -11.03 3.19
N GLN A 51 -0.20 -10.52 2.24
CA GLN A 51 0.47 -11.35 1.23
C GLN A 51 1.89 -11.69 1.65
N GLU A 52 2.27 -12.94 1.37
CA GLU A 52 3.63 -13.43 1.59
C GLU A 52 4.62 -12.79 0.59
N ILE A 53 5.75 -12.34 1.11
CA ILE A 53 6.90 -11.89 0.33
C ILE A 53 7.99 -12.96 0.39
N ALA A 54 8.72 -13.19 -0.70
CA ALA A 54 9.83 -14.14 -0.67
C ALA A 54 11.01 -13.57 0.15
N PRO A 55 11.82 -14.40 0.85
CA PRO A 55 12.84 -13.93 1.78
C PRO A 55 13.82 -12.90 1.20
N ASN A 56 14.16 -13.00 -0.08
CA ASN A 56 15.13 -12.13 -0.74
C ASN A 56 14.60 -11.47 -2.02
N PHE A 57 13.29 -11.55 -2.26
CA PHE A 57 12.70 -11.09 -3.51
C PHE A 57 11.30 -10.53 -3.30
N LEU A 58 11.04 -9.38 -3.93
CA LEU A 58 9.70 -8.83 -4.08
C LEU A 58 9.58 -8.12 -5.42
N GLN A 59 8.35 -7.88 -5.86
CA GLN A 59 8.09 -7.02 -7.01
C GLN A 59 7.22 -5.85 -6.58
N ILE A 60 7.44 -4.72 -7.24
CA ILE A 60 6.62 -3.52 -7.11
C ILE A 60 5.89 -3.34 -8.44
N LEU A 61 4.56 -3.30 -8.40
CA LEU A 61 3.69 -3.10 -9.57
C LEU A 61 2.95 -1.78 -9.43
N GLU A 62 3.01 -0.94 -10.46
CA GLU A 62 2.02 0.11 -10.65
C GLU A 62 0.93 -0.40 -11.59
N ASN A 63 -0.21 -0.75 -11.04
CA ASN A 63 -1.33 -1.37 -11.74
C ASN A 63 -2.21 -0.35 -12.45
N GLY A 64 -2.75 -0.77 -13.60
CA GLY A 64 -3.69 0.01 -14.39
C GLY A 64 -3.04 0.70 -15.59
N ASN A 65 -3.52 0.38 -16.78
CA ASN A 65 -3.07 1.04 -17.99
C ASN A 65 -3.52 2.51 -17.98
N GLY A 66 -2.59 3.45 -18.11
CA GLY A 66 -2.86 4.89 -18.07
C GLY A 66 -2.60 5.57 -16.72
N GLN A 67 -2.07 4.86 -15.72
CA GLN A 67 -1.46 5.52 -14.55
C GLN A 67 -0.25 6.37 -14.98
N PRO A 68 0.07 7.44 -14.23
CA PRO A 68 1.21 8.28 -14.54
C PRO A 68 2.53 7.49 -14.44
N THR A 69 3.63 8.16 -14.78
CA THR A 69 4.95 7.69 -14.39
C THR A 69 5.27 8.31 -13.03
N LEU A 70 5.74 7.52 -12.07
CA LEU A 70 6.12 8.05 -10.76
C LEU A 70 7.46 8.77 -10.84
N LEU A 71 7.62 9.77 -9.98
CA LEU A 71 8.84 10.54 -9.80
C LEU A 71 9.99 9.66 -9.29
N ASP A 72 11.21 10.04 -9.67
CA ASP A 72 12.42 9.46 -9.14
C ASP A 72 12.90 10.25 -7.90
N PRO A 73 13.30 9.58 -6.80
CA PRO A 73 13.27 8.13 -6.61
C PRO A 73 11.86 7.60 -6.28
N LEU A 74 11.62 6.33 -6.57
CA LEU A 74 10.62 5.52 -5.86
C LEU A 74 11.22 5.08 -4.51
N LEU A 75 10.46 5.13 -3.42
CA LEU A 75 10.92 4.63 -2.12
C LEU A 75 10.41 3.22 -1.87
N LEU A 76 11.31 2.35 -1.37
CA LEU A 76 10.96 1.08 -0.75
C LEU A 76 11.30 1.22 0.73
N ILE A 77 10.33 0.97 1.60
CA ILE A 77 10.47 1.10 3.05
C ILE A 77 10.27 -0.30 3.61
N ILE A 78 11.18 -0.75 4.47
CA ILE A 78 11.03 -2.01 5.20
C ILE A 78 10.95 -1.74 6.70
N GLY A 79 10.11 -2.50 7.39
CA GLY A 79 9.99 -2.50 8.84
C GLY A 79 10.41 -3.85 9.40
N VAL A 80 11.47 -3.88 10.20
CA VAL A 80 12.03 -5.14 10.74
C VAL A 80 11.69 -5.26 12.24
N PRO A 81 11.00 -6.32 12.67
CA PRO A 81 10.45 -6.40 14.02
C PRO A 81 11.56 -6.49 15.07
N ASN A 82 11.42 -5.73 16.16
CA ASN A 82 12.33 -5.71 17.30
C ASN A 82 13.80 -5.42 16.92
N LYS A 83 14.05 -4.68 15.82
CA LYS A 83 15.39 -4.28 15.36
C LYS A 83 15.59 -2.78 15.37
N THR A 84 16.85 -2.37 15.49
CA THR A 84 17.30 -0.98 15.35
C THR A 84 18.48 -0.94 14.38
N GLY A 85 18.90 0.26 13.96
CA GLY A 85 20.07 0.42 13.08
C GLY A 85 21.38 -0.12 13.65
N ALA A 86 21.45 -0.42 14.96
CA ALA A 86 22.60 -1.05 15.59
C ALA A 86 22.56 -2.60 15.54
N THR A 87 21.37 -3.19 15.40
CA THR A 87 21.16 -4.65 15.49
C THR A 87 20.76 -5.29 14.17
N PHE A 88 20.52 -4.47 13.14
CA PHE A 88 20.21 -4.91 11.79
C PHE A 88 20.91 -3.99 10.78
N THR A 89 21.42 -4.59 9.72
CA THR A 89 21.99 -3.88 8.58
C THR A 89 21.13 -4.21 7.37
N ALA A 90 20.51 -3.18 6.79
CA ALA A 90 19.71 -3.31 5.58
C ALA A 90 20.56 -3.90 4.44
N PRO A 91 20.16 -5.03 3.83
CA PRO A 91 20.91 -5.62 2.73
C PRO A 91 20.88 -4.74 1.49
N ALA A 92 21.97 -4.72 0.72
CA ALA A 92 21.95 -4.07 -0.58
C ALA A 92 20.90 -4.70 -1.50
N ILE A 93 20.39 -3.93 -2.47
CA ILE A 93 19.38 -4.38 -3.42
C ILE A 93 19.88 -4.26 -4.86
N THR A 94 19.37 -5.14 -5.73
CA THR A 94 19.47 -5.01 -7.19
C THR A 94 18.07 -4.95 -7.78
N LEU A 95 17.89 -4.10 -8.79
CA LEU A 95 16.61 -3.89 -9.46
C LEU A 95 16.63 -4.48 -10.88
N SER A 96 15.47 -4.94 -11.38
CA SER A 96 15.34 -5.27 -12.81
C SER A 96 15.34 -4.05 -13.72
N SER A 97 14.99 -2.87 -13.17
CA SER A 97 15.08 -1.56 -13.83
C SER A 97 15.57 -0.50 -12.84
N GLY A 98 16.51 0.35 -13.26
CA GLY A 98 17.06 1.43 -12.43
C GLY A 98 18.18 1.00 -11.49
N THR A 99 18.40 1.77 -10.42
CA THR A 99 19.39 1.52 -9.38
C THR A 99 18.77 1.74 -8.00
N GLY A 100 18.91 0.75 -7.13
CA GLY A 100 18.47 0.82 -5.74
C GLY A 100 19.64 1.03 -4.79
N VAL A 101 19.49 1.95 -3.84
CA VAL A 101 20.48 2.21 -2.78
C VAL A 101 19.80 2.24 -1.41
N VAL A 102 20.49 1.75 -0.40
CA VAL A 102 20.07 1.87 1.00
C VAL A 102 20.14 3.34 1.41
N GLY A 103 19.11 3.84 2.07
CA GLY A 103 18.92 5.26 2.39
C GLY A 103 18.76 6.08 1.13
N GLY A 104 19.87 6.64 0.65
CA GLY A 104 19.89 7.44 -0.57
C GLY A 104 19.14 8.77 -0.48
N THR A 105 19.19 9.51 -1.58
CA THR A 105 18.54 10.82 -1.73
C THR A 105 17.05 10.68 -1.96
N ASN A 106 16.25 11.65 -1.53
CA ASN A 106 14.80 11.67 -1.74
C ASN A 106 14.27 13.08 -2.06
N VAL A 107 13.09 13.14 -2.68
CA VAL A 107 12.42 14.38 -3.10
C VAL A 107 11.07 14.61 -2.39
N PHE A 108 10.62 13.67 -1.55
CA PHE A 108 9.28 13.65 -0.93
C PHE A 108 9.24 14.14 0.51
N SER A 109 10.26 14.88 0.98
CA SER A 109 10.51 15.10 2.42
C SER A 109 10.82 13.78 3.16
N GLY A 110 11.28 13.86 4.40
CA GLY A 110 11.51 12.70 5.25
C GLY A 110 12.93 12.62 5.77
N THR A 111 13.10 11.85 6.85
CA THR A 111 14.35 11.82 7.60
C THR A 111 14.79 10.38 7.86
N TRP A 112 15.98 10.05 7.36
CA TRP A 112 16.69 8.81 7.64
C TRP A 112 18.18 9.03 7.46
N ASP A 113 18.98 8.07 7.91
CA ASP A 113 20.40 8.04 7.64
C ASP A 113 20.64 7.63 6.17
N GLU A 114 21.22 8.51 5.36
CA GLU A 114 21.39 8.28 3.91
C GLU A 114 22.34 7.11 3.56
N THR A 115 23.14 6.63 4.53
CA THR A 115 24.10 5.54 4.32
C THR A 115 23.54 4.19 4.72
N THR A 116 22.79 4.14 5.82
CA THR A 116 22.26 2.92 6.43
C THR A 116 20.76 2.73 6.18
N GLY A 117 20.08 3.77 5.70
CA GLY A 117 18.65 3.81 5.46
C GLY A 117 17.80 3.87 6.72
N TYR A 118 18.41 3.82 7.91
CA TYR A 118 17.68 3.74 9.16
C TYR A 118 16.94 5.06 9.45
N ALA A 119 15.61 4.97 9.57
CA ALA A 119 14.72 6.10 9.84
C ALA A 119 14.28 6.18 11.31
N GLY A 120 14.52 5.12 12.10
CA GLY A 120 14.20 5.09 13.53
C GLY A 120 13.48 3.82 13.96
N TYR A 121 13.04 3.82 15.22
CA TYR A 121 12.29 2.72 15.81
C TYR A 121 10.81 3.11 15.89
N PHE A 122 10.00 2.47 15.07
CA PHE A 122 8.58 2.76 14.87
C PHE A 122 7.72 1.99 15.87
N THR A 123 6.94 2.71 16.68
CA THR A 123 6.13 2.14 17.76
C THR A 123 4.71 2.69 17.82
N GLU A 124 4.43 3.78 17.12
CA GLU A 124 3.17 4.52 17.15
C GLU A 124 2.93 5.18 15.79
N ASP A 125 1.68 5.58 15.52
CA ASP A 125 1.24 6.27 14.29
C ASP A 125 1.36 5.45 13.00
N ASP A 126 1.26 6.12 11.85
CA ASP A 126 1.56 5.55 10.54
C ASP A 126 3.02 5.79 10.14
N VAL A 127 3.55 4.86 9.35
CA VAL A 127 4.97 4.85 8.97
C VAL A 127 5.35 6.03 8.07
N TYR A 128 4.41 6.59 7.30
CA TYR A 128 4.69 7.68 6.37
C TYR A 128 4.87 8.99 7.12
N ASP A 129 3.99 9.26 8.10
CA ASP A 129 4.12 10.38 9.03
C ASP A 129 5.34 10.22 9.93
N PHE A 130 5.59 9.00 10.43
CA PHE A 130 6.75 8.69 11.28
C PHE A 130 8.08 9.08 10.62
N ILE A 131 8.26 8.74 9.34
CA ILE A 131 9.49 9.11 8.60
C ILE A 131 9.43 10.50 7.96
N GLY A 132 8.28 11.19 8.00
CA GLY A 132 8.09 12.58 7.58
C GLY A 132 7.86 12.82 6.08
N LEU A 133 7.20 11.88 5.40
CA LEU A 133 6.84 12.00 3.97
C LEU A 133 5.69 12.99 3.74
N ILE A 134 5.76 13.74 2.65
CA ILE A 134 4.75 14.73 2.27
C ILE A 134 4.38 14.60 0.78
N PRO A 135 3.09 14.37 0.43
CA PRO A 135 1.99 14.13 1.37
C PRO A 135 2.12 12.76 2.06
N SER A 136 1.54 12.64 3.25
CA SER A 136 1.46 11.36 3.94
C SER A 136 0.80 10.29 3.07
N GLY A 137 1.19 9.04 3.28
CA GLY A 137 0.59 7.90 2.60
C GLY A 137 -0.78 7.53 3.18
N ASN A 138 -1.22 6.31 2.90
CA ASN A 138 -2.43 5.80 3.53
C ASN A 138 -2.19 5.47 5.02
N ALA A 139 -3.18 5.72 5.88
CA ALA A 139 -3.09 5.44 7.32
C ALA A 139 -3.17 3.94 7.68
N SER A 140 -3.25 3.03 6.69
CA SER A 140 -3.33 1.58 6.95
C SER A 140 -1.97 0.98 7.34
N ASN A 141 -0.86 1.62 6.95
CA ASN A 141 0.49 1.20 7.35
C ASN A 141 0.86 1.81 8.71
N ASN A 142 0.19 1.36 9.75
CA ASN A 142 0.39 1.82 11.12
C ASN A 142 0.91 0.69 12.03
N PHE A 143 1.45 1.08 13.18
CA PHE A 143 2.08 0.15 14.11
C PHE A 143 1.13 -0.95 14.60
N VAL A 144 -0.13 -0.59 14.91
CA VAL A 144 -1.12 -1.55 15.42
C VAL A 144 -1.38 -2.65 14.41
N ASN A 145 -1.58 -2.29 13.13
CA ASN A 145 -1.79 -3.26 12.08
C ASN A 145 -0.58 -4.19 11.89
N TRP A 146 0.63 -3.64 11.88
CA TRP A 146 1.86 -4.42 11.73
C TRP A 146 2.09 -5.35 12.93
N HIS A 147 1.90 -4.85 14.15
CA HIS A 147 2.00 -5.63 15.37
C HIS A 147 0.99 -6.79 15.41
N ASP A 148 -0.29 -6.50 15.16
CA ASP A 148 -1.36 -7.49 15.24
C ASP A 148 -1.17 -8.61 14.20
N ALA A 149 -0.72 -8.26 12.98
CA ALA A 149 -0.42 -9.27 11.96
C ALA A 149 0.82 -10.10 12.29
N ASP A 150 1.91 -9.50 12.74
CA ASP A 150 3.13 -10.25 13.07
C ASP A 150 2.91 -11.21 14.26
N LEU A 151 2.11 -10.76 15.24
CA LEU A 151 1.69 -11.60 16.36
C LEU A 151 0.77 -12.74 15.90
N ALA A 152 -0.18 -12.47 15.01
CA ALA A 152 -1.15 -13.47 14.58
C ALA A 152 -0.57 -14.50 13.59
N VAL A 153 0.30 -14.08 12.69
CA VAL A 153 0.84 -14.91 11.60
C VAL A 153 2.14 -15.58 12.02
N ASN A 154 3.10 -14.83 12.56
CA ASN A 154 4.43 -15.33 12.88
C ASN A 154 4.61 -15.66 14.37
N GLY A 155 3.64 -15.31 15.22
CA GLY A 155 3.78 -15.45 16.67
C GLY A 155 4.82 -14.49 17.27
N ILE A 156 5.19 -13.44 16.54
CA ILE A 156 6.20 -12.47 16.94
C ILE A 156 5.51 -11.32 17.68
N GLU A 157 5.82 -11.16 18.97
CA GLU A 157 5.42 -9.97 19.72
C GLU A 157 6.40 -8.82 19.40
N ALA A 158 6.06 -8.03 18.37
CA ALA A 158 6.85 -6.87 17.96
C ALA A 158 6.61 -5.69 18.92
N ASN A 159 7.63 -5.27 19.66
CA ASN A 159 7.59 -4.06 20.51
C ASN A 159 7.86 -2.78 19.70
N GLY A 160 7.99 -2.91 18.39
CA GLY A 160 8.39 -1.86 17.45
C GLY A 160 9.13 -2.43 16.26
N PHE A 161 9.28 -1.61 15.23
CA PHE A 161 9.93 -1.98 13.97
C PHE A 161 11.08 -1.03 13.68
N GLY A 162 12.24 -1.57 13.34
CA GLY A 162 13.31 -0.77 12.77
C GLY A 162 12.97 -0.43 11.34
N ILE A 163 12.79 0.86 11.04
CA ILE A 163 12.43 1.31 9.69
C ILE A 163 13.69 1.58 8.89
N PHE A 164 13.77 1.00 7.70
CA PHE A 164 14.86 1.21 6.75
C PHE A 164 14.30 1.60 5.39
N VAL A 165 14.80 2.70 4.84
CA VAL A 165 14.36 3.26 3.56
C VAL A 165 15.40 2.94 2.49
N TYR A 166 14.94 2.63 1.29
CA TYR A 166 15.74 2.50 0.08
C TYR A 166 15.23 3.49 -0.95
N SER A 167 16.17 4.10 -1.68
CA SER A 167 15.88 4.98 -2.82
C SER A 167 16.13 4.22 -4.11
N LEU A 168 15.08 4.06 -4.92
CA LEU A 168 15.09 3.37 -6.20
C LEU A 168 14.99 4.42 -7.31
N THR A 169 16.09 4.64 -8.03
CA THR A 169 16.21 5.70 -9.03
C THR A 169 16.23 5.13 -10.45
N GLY A 170 15.65 5.85 -11.41
CA GLY A 170 15.63 5.44 -12.81
C GLY A 170 14.79 4.18 -13.02
N THR A 171 13.80 3.94 -12.16
CA THR A 171 12.89 2.79 -12.30
C THR A 171 11.99 2.97 -13.51
N GLY A 172 11.58 4.22 -13.77
CA GLY A 172 10.61 4.58 -14.81
C GLY A 172 9.26 3.90 -14.61
N ILE A 173 8.93 3.57 -13.36
CA ILE A 173 7.69 2.84 -13.04
C ILE A 173 6.48 3.68 -13.47
N THR A 174 5.60 3.03 -14.21
CA THR A 174 4.38 3.59 -14.77
C THR A 174 3.28 2.52 -14.86
N GLY A 175 2.06 2.91 -15.18
CA GLY A 175 0.91 2.00 -15.31
C GLY A 175 1.17 0.74 -16.14
N GLY A 176 1.02 -0.41 -15.50
CA GLY A 176 1.24 -1.75 -16.04
C GLY A 176 2.68 -2.27 -15.94
N SER A 177 3.60 -1.51 -15.35
CA SER A 177 5.01 -1.91 -15.23
C SER A 177 5.34 -2.50 -13.87
N ILE A 178 6.35 -3.39 -13.87
CA ILE A 178 6.83 -4.09 -12.68
C ILE A 178 8.32 -3.78 -12.52
N VAL A 179 8.73 -3.55 -11.27
CA VAL A 179 10.14 -3.49 -10.86
C VAL A 179 10.39 -4.66 -9.91
N ASP A 180 11.31 -5.53 -10.28
CA ASP A 180 11.77 -6.61 -9.41
C ASP A 180 12.85 -6.07 -8.48
N VAL A 181 12.76 -6.41 -7.20
CA VAL A 181 13.74 -6.07 -6.18
C VAL A 181 14.31 -7.36 -5.61
N THR A 182 15.61 -7.54 -5.76
CA THR A 182 16.34 -8.66 -5.15
C THR A 182 17.27 -8.15 -4.07
N PHE A 183 17.14 -8.69 -2.85
CA PHE A 183 18.00 -8.36 -1.72
C PHE A 183 19.26 -9.24 -1.74
N ALA A 184 20.40 -8.67 -1.37
CA ALA A 184 21.68 -9.36 -1.33
C ALA A 184 21.78 -10.43 -0.23
N SER A 185 20.87 -10.39 0.74
CA SER A 185 20.65 -11.42 1.74
C SER A 185 19.17 -11.53 2.07
N ASP A 186 18.78 -12.66 2.66
CA ASP A 186 17.42 -12.87 3.13
C ASP A 186 17.04 -11.82 4.19
N LEU A 187 15.82 -11.32 4.08
CA LEU A 187 15.17 -10.51 5.08
C LEU A 187 14.77 -11.38 6.27
N MET A 188 14.66 -10.74 7.43
CA MET A 188 14.25 -11.41 8.65
C MET A 188 12.74 -11.64 8.64
N GLU A 189 12.29 -12.79 9.15
CA GLU A 189 10.88 -13.06 9.38
C GLU A 189 10.17 -11.92 10.11
N GLY A 190 8.92 -11.66 9.72
CA GLY A 190 8.11 -10.53 10.21
C GLY A 190 8.50 -9.19 9.60
N THR A 191 9.43 -9.15 8.65
CA THR A 191 9.71 -7.91 7.90
C THR A 191 8.51 -7.54 7.04
N PHE A 192 8.03 -6.31 7.23
CA PHE A 192 7.06 -5.66 6.34
C PHE A 192 7.81 -4.85 5.28
N ALA A 193 7.27 -4.78 4.07
CA ALA A 193 7.83 -3.97 2.98
C ALA A 193 6.73 -3.20 2.29
N ILE A 194 6.94 -1.90 2.06
CA ILE A 194 5.96 -1.03 1.42
C ILE A 194 6.65 -0.13 0.39
N ALA A 195 5.92 0.26 -0.64
CA ALA A 195 6.43 1.19 -1.65
C ALA A 195 5.69 2.53 -1.55
N TYR A 196 6.44 3.61 -1.80
CA TYR A 196 5.92 4.98 -1.84
C TYR A 196 6.51 5.73 -3.04
N GLY A 197 5.67 6.40 -3.81
CA GLY A 197 6.07 7.33 -4.85
C GLY A 197 5.08 8.46 -5.02
N GLN A 198 5.39 9.42 -5.88
CA GLN A 198 4.47 10.49 -6.27
C GLN A 198 4.45 10.68 -7.78
N ASP A 199 3.36 11.20 -8.32
CA ASP A 199 3.34 11.71 -9.70
C ASP A 199 3.84 13.17 -9.77
N GLU A 200 4.01 13.71 -10.98
CA GLU A 200 4.40 15.12 -11.19
C GLU A 200 3.40 16.14 -10.61
N ARG A 201 2.20 15.70 -10.24
CA ARG A 201 1.14 16.54 -9.67
C ARG A 201 1.14 16.51 -8.14
N GLY A 202 2.02 15.72 -7.52
CA GLY A 202 2.15 15.57 -6.08
C GLY A 202 1.15 14.63 -5.44
N HIS A 203 0.48 13.76 -6.22
CA HIS A 203 -0.34 12.70 -5.65
C HIS A 203 0.54 11.56 -5.15
N SER A 204 0.31 11.07 -3.93
CA SER A 204 1.03 9.92 -3.39
C SER A 204 0.44 8.60 -3.88
N PHE A 205 1.34 7.67 -4.18
CA PHE A 205 1.08 6.30 -4.59
C PHE A 205 1.74 5.42 -3.55
N THR A 206 0.93 4.64 -2.83
CA THR A 206 1.38 3.88 -1.67
C THR A 206 0.79 2.48 -1.70
N THR A 207 1.55 1.50 -1.22
CA THR A 207 1.04 0.15 -1.03
C THR A 207 0.13 0.09 0.20
N PRO A 208 -1.04 -0.57 0.13
CA PRO A 208 -1.86 -0.83 1.30
C PRO A 208 -1.15 -1.82 2.23
N PHE A 209 -1.44 -1.75 3.53
CA PHE A 209 -0.88 -2.69 4.52
C PHE A 209 -1.11 -4.15 4.12
N THR A 210 -2.22 -4.43 3.43
CA THR A 210 -2.68 -5.78 3.23
C THR A 210 -1.89 -6.62 2.21
N GLU A 211 -0.79 -6.07 1.72
CA GLU A 211 0.01 -6.65 0.63
C GLU A 211 1.42 -7.01 1.06
N SER A 212 1.78 -6.81 2.33
CA SER A 212 3.17 -6.94 2.78
C SER A 212 3.33 -7.76 4.05
N GLY A 213 4.20 -8.78 4.01
CA GLY A 213 4.70 -9.50 5.19
C GLY A 213 5.58 -10.69 4.80
N LEU A 214 6.64 -10.95 5.56
CA LEU A 214 7.48 -12.16 5.41
C LEU A 214 7.15 -13.20 6.48
N THR A 215 7.00 -14.47 6.08
CA THR A 215 6.76 -15.64 6.95
C THR A 215 7.82 -16.72 6.71
N THR A 216 8.10 -17.60 7.69
CA THR A 216 9.06 -18.72 7.51
C THR A 216 8.44 -20.06 7.09
N GLU A 217 7.12 -20.18 6.97
CA GLU A 217 6.48 -21.45 6.60
C GLU A 217 6.23 -21.55 5.09
N ASP A 218 6.85 -22.56 4.46
CA ASP A 218 6.57 -23.04 3.09
C ASP A 218 5.05 -23.19 2.85
N GLY A 219 4.37 -22.13 2.40
CA GLY A 219 3.00 -22.15 1.84
C GLY A 219 1.95 -22.93 2.64
N GLY A 220 2.14 -23.08 3.94
CA GLY A 220 1.38 -23.95 4.83
C GLY A 220 0.20 -23.25 5.47
N GLY A 221 -0.45 -22.32 4.75
CA GLY A 221 -1.66 -21.70 5.26
C GLY A 221 -2.67 -22.79 5.69
N PRO A 222 -3.39 -22.60 6.82
CA PRO A 222 -4.47 -23.52 7.17
C PRO A 222 -5.40 -23.65 5.96
N PRO A 223 -5.95 -24.86 5.67
CA PRO A 223 -6.77 -25.06 4.49
C PRO A 223 -7.84 -23.97 4.47
N GLN A 224 -7.79 -23.12 3.44
CA GLN A 224 -8.78 -22.07 3.27
C GLN A 224 -10.14 -22.76 3.36
N GLU A 225 -10.90 -22.40 4.39
CA GLU A 225 -12.28 -22.86 4.52
C GLU A 225 -12.92 -22.49 3.18
N GLN A 226 -13.30 -23.50 2.40
CA GLN A 226 -13.99 -23.28 1.12
C GLN A 226 -15.20 -22.44 1.46
N VAL A 227 -15.10 -21.13 1.23
CA VAL A 227 -16.20 -20.20 1.37
C VAL A 227 -17.29 -20.80 0.49
N PRO A 228 -18.43 -21.25 1.08
CA PRO A 228 -19.48 -21.86 0.30
C PRO A 228 -19.83 -20.88 -0.81
N GLU A 229 -19.66 -21.31 -2.07
CA GLU A 229 -19.96 -20.46 -3.22
C GLU A 229 -21.34 -19.84 -2.97
N PRO A 230 -21.47 -18.51 -3.13
CA PRO A 230 -22.69 -17.83 -2.75
C PRO A 230 -23.86 -18.53 -3.42
N ALA A 231 -24.96 -18.69 -2.67
CA ALA A 231 -26.18 -19.36 -3.11
C ALA A 231 -26.77 -18.77 -4.42
N THR A 232 -26.17 -17.72 -4.98
CA THR A 232 -26.41 -17.19 -6.32
C THR A 232 -26.14 -18.20 -7.44
N VAL A 233 -25.16 -19.10 -7.35
CA VAL A 233 -24.97 -20.16 -8.38
C VAL A 233 -26.12 -21.17 -8.34
N LEU A 234 -26.56 -21.54 -7.13
CA LEU A 234 -27.73 -22.39 -6.93
C LEU A 234 -29.03 -21.68 -7.35
N LEU A 235 -29.16 -20.37 -7.10
CA LEU A 235 -30.32 -19.57 -7.47
C LEU A 235 -30.40 -19.35 -8.99
N LEU A 236 -29.26 -19.14 -9.65
CA LEU A 236 -29.18 -19.02 -11.11
C LEU A 236 -29.47 -20.38 -11.78
N GLY A 237 -28.93 -21.47 -11.24
CA GLY A 237 -29.21 -22.83 -11.69
C GLY A 237 -30.68 -23.23 -11.47
N GLY A 238 -31.25 -22.88 -10.32
CA GLY A 238 -32.67 -23.11 -10.00
C GLY A 238 -33.62 -22.26 -10.84
N GLY A 239 -33.27 -21.00 -11.10
CA GLY A 239 -34.07 -20.07 -11.92
C GLY A 239 -34.17 -20.52 -13.39
N LEU A 240 -33.07 -21.00 -13.98
CA LEU A 240 -33.04 -21.50 -15.35
C LEU A 240 -33.84 -22.80 -15.52
N LEU A 241 -33.74 -23.73 -14.56
CA LEU A 241 -34.57 -24.94 -14.55
C LEU A 241 -36.06 -24.60 -14.38
N GLY A 242 -36.40 -23.67 -13.49
CA GLY A 242 -37.76 -23.17 -13.33
C GLY A 242 -38.36 -22.63 -14.64
N MET A 243 -37.61 -21.80 -15.37
CA MET A 243 -38.06 -21.27 -16.66
C MET A 243 -38.19 -22.34 -17.75
N ALA A 244 -37.33 -23.37 -17.75
CA ALA A 244 -37.44 -24.48 -18.69
C ALA A 244 -38.72 -25.33 -18.46
N PHE A 245 -39.10 -25.55 -17.20
CA PHE A 245 -40.33 -26.29 -16.88
C PHE A 245 -41.61 -25.47 -17.12
N PHE A 246 -41.61 -24.18 -16.79
CA PHE A 246 -42.78 -23.32 -17.04
C PHE A 246 -42.94 -22.95 -18.52
N GLY A 247 -41.85 -22.75 -19.27
CA GLY A 247 -41.86 -22.44 -20.70
C GLY A 247 -42.43 -23.56 -21.59
N ARG A 248 -42.26 -24.83 -21.18
CA ARG A 248 -42.75 -25.98 -21.96
C ARG A 248 -44.27 -26.12 -21.97
N SER A 249 -44.96 -25.50 -21.01
CA SER A 249 -46.44 -25.56 -20.90
C SER A 249 -47.18 -24.63 -21.88
N ARG A 250 -46.48 -23.64 -22.48
CA ARG A 250 -47.09 -22.69 -23.44
C ARG A 250 -46.83 -22.98 -24.91
N ILE A 251 -45.95 -23.93 -25.24
CA ILE A 251 -45.63 -24.29 -26.63
C ILE A 251 -46.53 -25.44 -27.15
N ARG A 252 -47.39 -26.02 -26.29
CA ARG A 252 -48.43 -26.98 -26.70
C ARG A 252 -49.82 -26.36 -26.58
N LYS A 253 -50.16 -25.46 -27.50
CA LYS A 253 -51.52 -25.24 -28.01
C LYS A 253 -51.45 -25.00 -29.50
#